data_AF-A0A3A4UE84-F1
#
_entry.id   AF-A0A3A4UE84-F1
#
_cell.length_a   1.000
_cell.length_b   1.000
_cell.length_c   1.000
_cell.angle_alpha   90.00
_cell.angle_beta   90.00
_cell.angle_gamma   90.00
#
_symmetry.space_group_name_H-M   'P 1'
#
loop_
_entity.id
_entity.type
_entity.pdbx_description
1 polymer ?
#
loop_
_entity_poly.entity_id
_entity_poly.type
_entity_poly.pdbx_seq_one_letter_code
_entity_poly.pdbx_strand_id
1 'polypeptide(L)'
;MILQLKNNRLLTFYLLWAITVFIFSFGDGLNAEDVTHVLILIIFGLSFIFFRRWFNSKSSYPKTLFVLLGLVLAALVEGTYMISKPLHPSLLVTVGMPVGEIVKNYAIDVMLTTPAYILIFLTILFFIRRFRYGAWGYTFVMALGQALGDGSGFLLANPGSLLFLPYIMINYHAMNLMPFLLFNNDIKRESERGDSKLKYILPIIALPLVYIVSGAFIFTIGSFFGLLE
;
A
#
# COMPACT_ATOMS: atom_id res chain seq x y z
N MET A 1 -19.30 -2.14 12.25
CA MET A 1 -18.41 -2.38 11.10
C MET A 1 -18.60 -3.77 10.49
N ILE A 2 -18.55 -4.87 11.27
CA ILE A 2 -18.79 -6.25 10.79
C ILE A 2 -20.24 -6.47 10.28
N LEU A 3 -21.22 -5.72 10.80
CA LEU A 3 -22.64 -5.84 10.42
C LEU A 3 -23.02 -5.25 9.04
N GLN A 4 -22.14 -4.48 8.38
CA GLN A 4 -22.40 -3.98 7.01
C GLN A 4 -21.94 -4.95 5.90
N LEU A 5 -21.37 -6.11 6.26
CA LEU A 5 -20.84 -7.08 5.30
C LEU A 5 -21.93 -7.97 4.67
N LYS A 6 -23.13 -8.04 5.28
CA LYS A 6 -24.10 -9.11 5.02
C LYS A 6 -24.84 -9.05 3.67
N ASN A 7 -24.56 -8.07 2.80
CA ASN A 7 -25.21 -7.99 1.47
C ASN A 7 -24.45 -7.15 0.42
N ASN A 8 -23.13 -7.01 0.54
CA ASN A 8 -22.36 -6.23 -0.44
C ASN A 8 -21.83 -7.13 -1.57
N ARG A 9 -22.60 -7.28 -2.66
CA ARG A 9 -22.23 -8.11 -3.82
C ARG A 9 -20.86 -7.75 -4.41
N LEU A 10 -20.49 -6.47 -4.40
CA LEU A 10 -19.18 -6.01 -4.90
C LEU A 10 -18.04 -6.49 -4.01
N LEU A 11 -18.25 -6.51 -2.70
CA LEU A 11 -17.30 -7.07 -1.76
C LEU A 11 -17.12 -8.56 -2.01
N THR A 12 -18.21 -9.31 -2.08
CA THR A 12 -18.14 -10.75 -2.33
C THR A 12 -17.40 -11.04 -3.62
N PHE A 13 -17.69 -10.29 -4.69
CA PHE A 13 -16.97 -10.41 -5.95
C PHE A 13 -15.47 -10.12 -5.78
N TYR A 14 -15.09 -9.02 -5.13
CA TYR A 14 -13.68 -8.68 -4.90
C TYR A 14 -12.95 -9.74 -4.06
N LEU A 15 -13.58 -10.27 -3.02
CA LEU A 15 -12.99 -11.32 -2.18
C LEU A 15 -12.82 -12.62 -2.95
N LEU A 16 -13.82 -13.03 -3.73
CA LEU A 16 -13.70 -14.20 -4.60
C LEU A 16 -12.58 -13.99 -5.62
N TRP A 17 -12.53 -12.83 -6.26
CA TRP A 17 -11.46 -12.49 -7.19
C TRP A 17 -10.08 -12.55 -6.53
N ALA A 18 -9.92 -11.94 -5.36
CA ALA A 18 -8.67 -11.99 -4.61
C ALA A 18 -8.28 -13.44 -4.25
N ILE A 19 -9.20 -14.22 -3.67
CA ILE A 19 -8.95 -15.62 -3.33
C ILE A 19 -8.52 -16.43 -4.55
N THR A 20 -9.24 -16.30 -5.67
CA THR A 20 -8.90 -16.97 -6.92
C THR A 20 -7.50 -16.60 -7.38
N VAL A 21 -7.16 -15.31 -7.40
CA VAL A 21 -5.84 -14.81 -7.79
C VAL A 21 -4.74 -15.38 -6.90
N PHE A 22 -4.92 -15.40 -5.58
CA PHE A 22 -3.94 -15.98 -4.65
C PHE A 22 -3.78 -17.49 -4.84
N ILE A 23 -4.87 -18.23 -5.05
CA ILE A 23 -4.80 -19.69 -5.33
C ILE A 23 -3.99 -19.96 -6.59
N PHE A 24 -4.24 -19.22 -7.67
CA PHE A 24 -3.48 -19.37 -8.91
C PHE A 24 -2.01 -18.96 -8.75
N SER A 25 -1.74 -17.88 -8.02
CA SER A 25 -0.37 -17.38 -7.83
C SER A 25 0.50 -18.37 -7.04
N PHE A 26 -0.08 -19.08 -6.06
CA PHE A 26 0.63 -20.12 -5.30
C PHE A 26 0.67 -21.50 -5.96
N GLY A 27 0.05 -21.67 -7.14
CA GLY A 27 -0.13 -22.97 -7.79
C GLY A 27 1.17 -23.66 -8.20
N ASP A 28 2.21 -22.87 -8.50
CA ASP A 28 3.49 -23.36 -9.01
C ASP A 28 4.54 -23.61 -7.89
N GLY A 29 4.14 -23.50 -6.62
CA GLY A 29 4.99 -23.67 -5.43
C GLY A 29 5.42 -22.35 -4.81
N LEU A 30 5.90 -22.38 -3.55
CA LEU A 30 6.29 -21.16 -2.80
C LEU A 30 7.64 -20.62 -3.27
N ASN A 31 7.62 -19.50 -4.00
CA ASN A 31 8.82 -18.72 -4.34
C ASN A 31 9.01 -17.53 -3.38
N ALA A 32 10.06 -16.73 -3.59
CA ALA A 32 10.34 -15.57 -2.74
C ALA A 32 9.25 -14.49 -2.77
N GLU A 33 8.61 -14.28 -3.92
CA GLU A 33 7.50 -13.34 -4.08
C GLU A 33 6.27 -13.84 -3.32
N ASP A 34 5.99 -15.14 -3.35
CA ASP A 34 4.90 -15.73 -2.57
C ASP A 34 5.11 -15.59 -1.07
N VAL A 35 6.33 -15.86 -0.59
CA VAL A 35 6.69 -15.66 0.82
C VAL A 35 6.51 -14.19 1.21
N THR A 36 6.91 -13.26 0.34
CA THR A 36 6.71 -11.82 0.54
C THR A 36 5.23 -11.50 0.75
N HIS A 37 4.34 -11.96 -0.15
CA HIS A 37 2.91 -11.66 -0.05
C HIS A 37 2.24 -12.35 1.14
N VAL A 38 2.69 -13.54 1.55
CA VAL A 38 2.25 -14.17 2.81
C VAL A 38 2.64 -13.30 4.01
N LEU A 39 3.86 -12.78 4.06
CA LEU A 39 4.29 -11.88 5.13
C LEU A 39 3.47 -10.56 5.14
N ILE A 40 3.17 -10.01 3.97
CA ILE A 40 2.31 -8.82 3.84
C ILE A 40 0.90 -9.10 4.35
N LEU A 41 0.32 -10.26 4.02
CA LEU A 41 -0.97 -10.69 4.57
C LEU A 41 -0.94 -10.83 6.10
N ILE A 42 0.15 -11.34 6.65
CA ILE A 42 0.36 -11.42 8.11
C ILE A 42 0.42 -10.01 8.71
N ILE A 43 1.21 -9.10 8.14
CA ILE A 43 1.29 -7.69 8.57
C ILE A 43 -0.09 -7.06 8.55
N PHE A 44 -0.83 -7.24 7.45
CA PHE A 44 -2.18 -6.72 7.30
C PHE A 44 -3.11 -7.26 8.39
N GLY A 45 -3.13 -8.58 8.62
CA GLY A 45 -3.95 -9.21 9.67
C GLY A 45 -3.58 -8.76 11.08
N LEU A 46 -2.28 -8.70 11.39
CA LEU A 46 -1.77 -8.24 12.68
C LEU A 46 -2.10 -6.77 12.94
N SER A 47 -2.10 -5.92 11.90
CA SER A 47 -2.50 -4.51 12.03
C SER A 47 -3.91 -4.38 12.58
N PHE A 48 -4.87 -5.19 12.11
CA PHE A 48 -6.23 -5.18 12.64
C PHE A 48 -6.30 -5.62 14.09
N ILE A 49 -5.52 -6.63 14.49
CA ILE A 49 -5.49 -7.13 15.87
C ILE A 49 -4.92 -6.06 16.81
N PHE A 50 -3.77 -5.49 16.45
CA PHE A 50 -3.05 -4.53 17.27
C PHE A 50 -3.83 -3.22 17.42
N PHE A 51 -4.36 -2.69 16.31
CA PHE A 51 -5.06 -1.41 16.30
C PHE A 51 -6.54 -1.51 16.66
N ARG A 52 -7.08 -2.71 16.91
CA ARG A 52 -8.50 -2.93 17.25
C ARG A 52 -8.98 -2.06 18.41
N ARG A 53 -8.13 -1.89 19.43
CA ARG A 53 -8.47 -1.13 20.64
C ARG A 53 -8.58 0.37 20.39
N TRP A 54 -8.02 0.87 19.29
CA TRP A 54 -7.93 2.30 18.99
C TRP A 54 -9.01 2.79 18.02
N PHE A 55 -9.85 1.91 17.45
CA PHE A 55 -10.93 2.29 16.52
C PHE A 55 -11.90 3.35 17.05
N ASN A 56 -12.08 3.43 18.37
CA ASN A 56 -12.99 4.38 19.01
C ASN A 56 -12.25 5.51 19.72
N SER A 57 -10.92 5.54 19.65
CA SER A 57 -10.11 6.56 20.31
C SER A 57 -10.04 7.79 19.43
N LYS A 58 -10.45 8.94 19.96
CA LYS A 58 -10.26 10.21 19.27
C LYS A 58 -8.81 10.64 19.35
N SER A 59 -8.23 11.05 18.22
CA SER A 59 -6.91 11.66 18.20
C SER A 59 -6.98 13.18 18.09
N SER A 60 -6.05 13.87 18.78
CA SER A 60 -5.83 15.30 18.59
C SER A 60 -5.09 15.62 17.29
N TYR A 61 -4.36 14.64 16.72
CA TYR A 61 -3.53 14.79 15.52
C TYR A 61 -3.81 13.71 14.46
N PRO A 62 -5.07 13.50 14.05
CA PRO A 62 -5.47 12.36 13.21
C PRO A 62 -4.80 12.37 11.82
N LYS A 63 -4.52 13.56 11.27
CA LYS A 63 -3.85 13.74 9.98
C LYS A 63 -2.40 13.26 10.04
N THR A 64 -1.68 13.66 11.09
CA THR A 64 -0.29 13.28 11.31
C THR A 64 -0.19 11.79 11.60
N LEU A 65 -1.07 11.27 12.47
CA LEU A 65 -1.09 9.83 12.78
C LEU A 65 -1.44 8.96 11.56
N PHE A 66 -2.33 9.42 10.67
CA PHE A 66 -2.61 8.73 9.42
C PHE A 66 -1.33 8.55 8.58
N VAL A 67 -0.57 9.62 8.39
CA VAL A 67 0.68 9.58 7.61
C VAL A 67 1.74 8.74 8.33
N LEU A 68 1.98 8.99 9.63
CA LEU A 68 3.03 8.28 10.38
C LEU A 68 2.76 6.77 10.45
N LEU A 69 1.52 6.35 10.71
CA LEU A 69 1.19 4.93 10.74
C LEU A 69 1.25 4.32 9.34
N GLY A 70 0.86 5.06 8.30
CA GLY A 70 1.08 4.66 6.92
C GLY A 70 2.57 4.40 6.63
N LEU A 71 3.46 5.32 7.04
CA LEU A 71 4.90 5.20 6.86
C LEU A 71 5.49 4.00 7.61
N VAL A 72 5.06 3.78 8.86
CA VAL A 72 5.50 2.61 9.64
C VAL A 72 5.09 1.30 8.96
N LEU A 73 3.83 1.21 8.51
CA LEU A 73 3.36 0.01 7.81
C LEU A 73 4.01 -0.16 6.43
N ALA A 74 4.28 0.94 5.71
CA ALA A 74 5.05 0.92 4.46
C ALA A 74 6.46 0.39 4.68
N ALA A 75 7.19 0.89 5.68
CA ALA A 75 8.52 0.38 6.01
C ALA A 75 8.48 -1.13 6.33
N LEU A 76 7.50 -1.61 7.12
CA LEU A 76 7.35 -3.04 7.40
C LEU A 76 7.09 -3.85 6.13
N VAL A 77 6.25 -3.36 5.22
CA VAL A 77 5.98 -4.02 3.93
C VAL A 77 7.23 -4.02 3.05
N GLU A 78 7.98 -2.92 2.98
CA GLU A 78 9.27 -2.88 2.25
C GLU A 78 10.28 -3.87 2.82
N GLY A 79 10.30 -4.05 4.14
CA GLY A 79 11.12 -5.05 4.79
C GLY A 79 10.84 -6.48 4.29
N THR A 80 9.60 -6.77 3.89
CA THR A 80 9.26 -8.05 3.25
C THR A 80 9.74 -8.14 1.80
N TYR A 81 9.79 -7.02 1.08
CA TYR A 81 10.29 -7.00 -0.30
C TYR A 81 11.80 -7.21 -0.40
N MET A 82 12.54 -6.98 0.68
CA MET A 82 13.99 -7.21 0.72
C MET A 82 14.41 -8.64 0.32
N ILE A 83 13.55 -9.65 0.46
CA ILE A 83 13.85 -11.04 0.09
C ILE A 83 13.43 -11.41 -1.34
N SER A 84 12.70 -10.55 -2.05
CA SER A 84 12.17 -10.83 -3.39
C SER A 84 12.47 -9.74 -4.40
N LYS A 85 12.09 -8.50 -4.10
CA LYS A 85 12.10 -7.39 -5.04
C LYS A 85 12.33 -6.05 -4.31
N PRO A 86 13.50 -5.86 -3.67
CA PRO A 86 13.87 -4.56 -3.12
C PRO A 86 13.89 -3.48 -4.21
N LEU A 87 13.97 -2.21 -3.81
CA LEU A 87 14.07 -1.08 -4.73
C LEU A 87 15.19 -1.26 -5.78
N HIS A 88 16.31 -1.85 -5.35
CA HIS A 88 17.43 -2.19 -6.22
C HIS A 88 17.91 -3.62 -6.00
N PRO A 89 18.21 -4.40 -7.06
CA PRO A 89 18.67 -5.78 -6.93
C PRO A 89 19.88 -5.97 -6.01
N SER A 90 20.78 -4.98 -5.91
CA SER A 90 21.95 -5.04 -5.03
C SER A 90 21.60 -5.07 -3.53
N LEU A 91 20.39 -4.71 -3.16
CA LEU A 91 19.92 -4.70 -1.77
C LEU A 91 19.29 -6.03 -1.35
N LEU A 92 19.16 -7.00 -2.26
CA LEU A 92 18.48 -8.27 -2.02
C LEU A 92 19.10 -9.02 -0.83
N VAL A 93 18.26 -9.38 0.12
CA VAL A 93 18.64 -10.17 1.30
C VAL A 93 18.61 -11.65 0.94
N THR A 94 19.77 -12.29 1.06
CA THR A 94 19.94 -13.72 0.77
C THR A 94 20.18 -14.54 2.04
N VAL A 95 19.96 -15.85 1.93
CA VAL A 95 20.27 -16.79 3.02
C VAL A 95 21.77 -16.72 3.33
N GLY A 96 22.11 -16.59 4.62
CA GLY A 96 23.50 -16.51 5.09
C GLY A 96 24.08 -15.10 5.15
N MET A 97 23.34 -14.07 4.74
CA MET A 97 23.78 -12.68 4.87
C MET A 97 23.92 -12.29 6.36
N PRO A 98 25.03 -11.63 6.77
CA PRO A 98 25.19 -11.14 8.14
C PRO A 98 24.09 -10.15 8.54
N VAL A 99 23.63 -10.20 9.79
CA VAL A 99 22.55 -9.34 10.29
C VAL A 99 22.84 -7.85 10.06
N GLY A 100 24.09 -7.41 10.22
CA GLY A 100 24.47 -6.02 9.98
C GLY A 100 24.28 -5.57 8.53
N GLU A 101 24.49 -6.47 7.57
CA GLU A 101 24.29 -6.20 6.14
C GLU A 101 22.79 -6.20 5.78
N ILE A 102 22.00 -7.11 6.36
CA ILE A 102 20.53 -7.11 6.23
C ILE A 102 19.96 -5.76 6.71
N VAL A 103 20.38 -5.31 7.90
CA VAL A 103 19.94 -4.04 8.48
C VAL A 103 20.37 -2.86 7.61
N LYS A 104 21.61 -2.88 7.09
CA LYS A 104 22.12 -1.85 6.18
C LYS A 104 21.29 -1.77 4.90
N ASN A 105 21.05 -2.90 4.23
CA ASN A 105 20.32 -2.94 2.96
C ASN A 105 18.88 -2.45 3.16
N TYR A 106 18.21 -2.94 4.20
CA TYR A 106 16.86 -2.49 4.54
C TYR A 106 16.80 -1.00 4.89
N ALA A 107 17.79 -0.47 5.62
CA ALA A 107 17.86 0.95 5.96
C ALA A 107 18.03 1.82 4.71
N ILE A 108 18.89 1.42 3.75
CA ILE A 108 19.07 2.12 2.48
C ILE A 108 17.76 2.12 1.69
N ASP A 109 17.12 0.96 1.56
CA ASP A 109 15.85 0.81 0.85
C ASP A 109 14.77 1.74 1.43
N VAL A 110 14.52 1.65 2.74
CA VAL A 110 13.55 2.51 3.44
C VAL A 110 13.91 3.98 3.34
N MET A 111 15.18 4.36 3.45
CA MET A 111 15.60 5.76 3.32
C MET A 111 15.28 6.33 1.94
N LEU A 112 15.48 5.54 0.88
CA LEU A 112 15.20 5.96 -0.50
C LEU A 112 13.68 5.97 -0.79
N THR A 113 12.91 5.02 -0.27
CA THR A 113 11.46 4.92 -0.53
C THR A 113 10.62 5.84 0.36
N THR A 114 11.09 6.22 1.55
CA THR A 114 10.33 7.05 2.50
C THR A 114 9.84 8.38 1.92
N PRO A 115 10.65 9.18 1.18
CA PRO A 115 10.17 10.42 0.55
C PRO A 115 8.99 10.19 -0.42
N ALA A 116 9.03 9.10 -1.19
CA ALA A 116 7.92 8.71 -2.06
C ALA A 116 6.67 8.40 -1.26
N TYR A 117 6.79 7.59 -0.20
CA TYR A 117 5.67 7.26 0.68
C TYR A 117 5.07 8.48 1.36
N ILE A 118 5.87 9.47 1.78
CA ILE A 118 5.37 10.73 2.32
C ILE A 118 4.47 11.42 1.28
N LEU A 119 4.93 11.54 0.03
CA LEU A 119 4.16 12.18 -1.04
C LEU A 119 2.87 11.41 -1.36
N ILE A 120 2.93 10.08 -1.41
CA ILE A 120 1.77 9.20 -1.62
C ILE A 120 0.76 9.38 -0.49
N PHE A 121 1.18 9.29 0.78
CA PHE A 121 0.27 9.43 1.92
C PHE A 121 -0.32 10.83 2.05
N LEU A 122 0.44 11.88 1.72
CA LEU A 122 -0.08 13.25 1.67
C LEU A 122 -1.12 13.40 0.55
N THR A 123 -0.91 12.77 -0.59
CA THR A 123 -1.87 12.74 -1.71
C THR A 123 -3.16 12.01 -1.31
N ILE A 124 -3.05 10.85 -0.68
CA ILE A 124 -4.20 10.12 -0.14
C ILE A 124 -4.92 10.95 0.92
N LEU A 125 -4.17 11.56 1.84
CA LEU A 125 -4.70 12.43 2.89
C LEU A 125 -5.48 13.61 2.28
N PHE A 126 -4.98 14.21 1.20
CA PHE A 126 -5.70 15.24 0.46
C PHE A 126 -7.06 14.73 -0.04
N PHE A 127 -7.10 13.56 -0.68
CA PHE A 127 -8.35 13.00 -1.18
C PHE A 127 -9.35 12.65 -0.08
N ILE A 128 -8.93 11.96 0.99
CA ILE A 128 -9.85 11.59 2.08
C ILE A 128 -10.36 12.80 2.86
N ARG A 129 -9.61 13.92 2.87
CA ARG A 129 -10.09 15.21 3.41
C ARG A 129 -11.08 15.90 2.48
N ARG A 130 -10.91 15.73 1.16
CA ARG A 130 -11.72 16.40 0.14
C ARG A 130 -13.05 15.70 -0.13
N PHE A 131 -13.05 14.37 -0.08
CA PHE A 131 -14.18 13.53 -0.47
C PHE A 131 -14.61 12.55 0.61
N ARG A 132 -15.89 12.21 0.59
CA ARG A 132 -16.46 11.19 1.48
C ARG A 132 -16.25 9.79 0.91
N TYR A 133 -15.36 9.02 1.55
CA TYR A 133 -15.18 7.60 1.26
C TYR A 133 -15.81 6.74 2.35
N GLY A 134 -16.61 5.76 1.94
CA GLY A 134 -16.86 4.60 2.78
C GLY A 134 -15.65 3.67 2.77
N ALA A 135 -15.59 2.72 3.72
CA ALA A 135 -14.49 1.75 3.81
C ALA A 135 -14.18 1.09 2.45
N TRP A 136 -15.19 0.54 1.78
CA TRP A 136 -15.02 -0.12 0.49
C TRP A 136 -14.58 0.81 -0.64
N GLY A 137 -15.15 2.02 -0.68
CA GLY A 137 -14.76 3.02 -1.68
C GLY A 137 -13.30 3.42 -1.53
N TYR A 138 -12.82 3.56 -0.29
CA TYR A 138 -11.41 3.81 -0.01
C TYR A 138 -10.55 2.60 -0.37
N THR A 139 -10.87 1.41 0.18
CA THR A 139 -10.11 0.17 -0.01
C THR A 139 -9.86 -0.07 -1.49
N PHE A 140 -10.90 -0.05 -2.32
CA PHE A 140 -10.75 -0.33 -3.73
C PHE A 140 -10.01 0.79 -4.48
N VAL A 141 -10.44 2.05 -4.35
CA VAL A 141 -9.92 3.16 -5.17
C VAL A 141 -8.47 3.49 -4.84
N MET A 142 -8.11 3.57 -3.56
CA MET A 142 -6.76 3.96 -3.17
C MET A 142 -5.76 2.85 -3.47
N ALA A 143 -6.10 1.59 -3.19
CA ALA A 143 -5.22 0.48 -3.54
C ALA A 143 -5.11 0.30 -5.05
N LEU A 144 -6.19 0.49 -5.82
CA LEU A 144 -6.14 0.44 -7.28
C LEU A 144 -5.25 1.54 -7.85
N GLY A 145 -5.41 2.79 -7.40
CA GLY A 145 -4.58 3.90 -7.86
C GLY A 145 -3.10 3.70 -7.57
N GLN A 146 -2.75 3.15 -6.41
CA GLN A 146 -1.37 2.80 -6.07
C GLN A 146 -0.85 1.63 -6.92
N ALA A 147 -1.63 0.55 -7.06
CA ALA A 147 -1.25 -0.63 -7.86
C ALA A 147 -1.00 -0.27 -9.33
N LEU A 148 -1.83 0.60 -9.89
CA LEU A 148 -1.64 1.10 -11.25
C LEU A 148 -0.40 1.98 -11.39
N GLY A 149 -0.02 2.72 -10.35
CA GLY A 149 1.17 3.55 -10.36
C GLY A 149 2.45 2.74 -10.29
N ASP A 150 2.53 1.89 -9.29
CA ASP A 150 3.67 1.03 -9.00
C ASP A 150 3.93 0.01 -10.13
N GLY A 151 2.85 -0.62 -10.60
CA GLY A 151 2.89 -1.60 -11.69
C GLY A 151 2.85 -0.99 -13.09
N SER A 152 2.82 0.34 -13.24
CA SER A 152 2.47 1.00 -14.52
C SER A 152 3.24 0.47 -15.73
N GLY A 153 4.57 0.37 -15.65
CA GLY A 153 5.40 -0.14 -16.74
C GLY A 153 5.10 -1.60 -17.09
N PHE A 154 4.94 -2.45 -16.08
CA PHE A 154 4.66 -3.88 -16.27
C PHE A 154 3.24 -4.13 -16.79
N LEU A 155 2.24 -3.42 -16.26
CA LEU A 155 0.83 -3.55 -16.64
C LEU A 155 0.59 -3.08 -18.08
N LEU A 156 1.31 -2.04 -18.53
CA LEU A 156 1.24 -1.58 -19.92
C LEU A 156 1.86 -2.62 -20.88
N ALA A 157 2.97 -3.25 -20.48
CA ALA A 157 3.61 -4.30 -21.28
C ALA A 157 2.81 -5.62 -21.28
N ASN A 158 2.10 -5.91 -20.19
CA ASN A 158 1.35 -7.16 -20.01
C ASN A 158 -0.09 -6.89 -19.53
N PRO A 159 -0.99 -6.39 -20.38
CA PRO A 159 -2.35 -6.01 -19.95
C PRO A 159 -3.15 -7.14 -19.30
N GLY A 160 -2.88 -8.41 -19.63
CA GLY A 160 -3.52 -9.57 -19.00
C GLY A 160 -3.25 -9.67 -17.49
N SER A 161 -2.15 -9.09 -17.00
CA SER A 161 -1.81 -9.05 -15.57
C SER A 161 -2.75 -8.16 -14.75
N LEU A 162 -3.62 -7.35 -15.39
CA LEU A 162 -4.69 -6.63 -14.69
C LEU A 162 -5.65 -7.57 -13.96
N LEU A 163 -5.78 -8.82 -14.42
CA LEU A 163 -6.56 -9.86 -13.73
C LEU A 163 -5.96 -10.25 -12.36
N PHE A 164 -4.70 -9.93 -12.11
CA PHE A 164 -3.99 -10.21 -10.87
C PHE A 164 -3.86 -8.97 -9.97
N LEU A 165 -4.56 -7.87 -10.28
CA LEU A 165 -4.56 -6.65 -9.47
C LEU A 165 -4.77 -6.88 -7.95
N PRO A 166 -5.66 -7.78 -7.49
CA PRO A 166 -5.83 -8.03 -6.06
C PRO A 166 -4.56 -8.47 -5.35
N TYR A 167 -3.67 -9.18 -6.06
CA TYR A 167 -2.36 -9.60 -5.56
C TYR A 167 -1.49 -8.38 -5.26
N ILE A 168 -1.42 -7.41 -6.17
CA ILE A 168 -0.65 -6.16 -6.00
C ILE A 168 -1.33 -5.23 -4.98
N MET A 169 -2.67 -5.15 -5.01
CA MET A 169 -3.44 -4.26 -4.14
C MET A 169 -3.28 -4.57 -2.65
N ILE A 170 -2.92 -5.82 -2.29
CA ILE A 170 -2.76 -6.22 -0.88
C ILE A 170 -1.67 -5.42 -0.18
N ASN A 171 -0.63 -5.03 -0.90
CA ASN A 171 0.49 -4.25 -0.39
C ASN A 171 -0.04 -2.95 0.20
N TYR A 172 -0.88 -2.26 -0.57
CA TYR A 172 -1.40 -0.97 -0.13
C TYR A 172 -2.52 -1.10 0.90
N HIS A 173 -3.28 -2.21 0.88
CA HIS A 173 -4.20 -2.50 1.98
C HIS A 173 -3.44 -2.66 3.30
N ALA A 174 -2.32 -3.38 3.28
CA ALA A 174 -1.43 -3.55 4.43
C ALA A 174 -0.85 -2.23 4.92
N MET A 175 -0.50 -1.33 4.01
CA MET A 175 0.08 -0.03 4.36
C MET A 175 -0.94 0.97 4.92
N ASN A 176 -2.13 1.06 4.33
CA ASN A 176 -2.92 2.30 4.45
C ASN A 176 -4.40 2.13 4.79
N LEU A 177 -4.94 0.92 4.72
CA LEU A 177 -6.33 0.69 5.07
C LEU A 177 -6.56 0.89 6.56
N MET A 178 -5.64 0.38 7.38
CA MET A 178 -5.77 0.49 8.83
C MET A 178 -5.66 1.95 9.31
N PRO A 179 -4.65 2.74 8.90
CA PRO A 179 -4.63 4.18 9.18
C PRO A 179 -5.93 4.89 8.76
N PHE A 180 -6.49 4.56 7.60
CA PHE A 180 -7.75 5.14 7.16
C PHE A 180 -8.90 4.79 8.11
N LEU A 181 -9.10 3.51 8.42
CA LEU A 181 -10.23 3.09 9.27
C LEU A 181 -10.14 3.66 10.69
N LEU A 182 -8.93 3.87 11.22
CA LEU A 182 -8.73 4.50 12.53
C LEU A 182 -9.12 5.98 12.53
N PHE A 183 -8.66 6.75 11.54
CA PHE A 183 -8.74 8.22 11.59
C PHE A 183 -9.76 8.83 10.63
N ASN A 184 -10.47 8.03 9.83
CA ASN A 184 -11.41 8.57 8.85
C ASN A 184 -12.46 9.49 9.49
N ASN A 185 -12.94 9.20 10.69
CA ASN A 185 -13.93 10.04 11.37
C ASN A 185 -13.32 11.32 11.97
N ASP A 186 -12.02 11.31 12.29
CA ASP A 186 -11.35 12.39 13.00
C ASP A 186 -10.63 13.38 12.06
N ILE A 187 -10.25 12.96 10.85
CA ILE A 187 -9.48 13.77 9.89
C ILE A 187 -10.24 15.05 9.44
N LYS A 188 -11.56 14.94 9.29
CA LYS A 188 -12.48 16.05 8.95
C LYS A 188 -13.93 15.57 9.19
N ARG A 189 -14.82 16.44 9.66
CA ARG A 189 -16.25 16.09 9.84
C ARG A 189 -16.84 15.65 8.50
N GLU A 190 -17.68 14.61 8.53
CA GLU A 190 -18.27 14.02 7.33
C GLU A 190 -19.07 15.05 6.50
N SER A 191 -19.79 15.97 7.18
CA SER A 191 -20.56 17.05 6.58
C SER A 191 -19.72 18.05 5.76
N GLU A 192 -18.41 18.10 5.98
CA GLU A 192 -17.50 19.03 5.31
C GLU A 192 -16.83 18.42 4.07
N ARG A 193 -17.17 17.17 3.71
CA ARG A 193 -16.59 16.45 2.58
C ARG A 193 -17.57 16.39 1.41
N GLY A 194 -17.03 16.53 0.19
CA GLY A 194 -17.85 16.41 -1.02
C GLY A 194 -18.17 14.95 -1.33
N ASP A 195 -19.39 14.69 -1.81
CA ASP A 195 -19.80 13.37 -2.30
C ASP A 195 -19.94 13.38 -3.83
N SER A 196 -18.83 13.66 -4.52
CA SER A 196 -18.75 13.72 -5.99
C SER A 196 -18.20 12.43 -6.57
N LYS A 197 -18.63 12.06 -7.79
CA LYS A 197 -18.06 10.94 -8.57
C LYS A 197 -16.56 11.11 -8.83
N LEU A 198 -16.06 12.35 -8.80
CA LEU A 198 -14.63 12.64 -8.94
C LEU A 198 -13.76 11.93 -7.89
N LYS A 199 -14.33 11.54 -6.74
CA LYS A 199 -13.64 10.78 -5.70
C LYS A 199 -13.14 9.41 -6.18
N TYR A 200 -13.74 8.84 -7.22
CA TYR A 200 -13.32 7.57 -7.81
C TYR A 200 -12.27 7.77 -8.92
N ILE A 201 -12.41 8.84 -9.70
CA ILE A 201 -11.59 9.08 -10.90
C ILE A 201 -10.25 9.72 -10.54
N LEU A 202 -10.27 10.77 -9.71
CA LEU A 202 -9.06 11.56 -9.45
C LEU A 202 -7.94 10.76 -8.77
N PRO A 203 -8.18 9.90 -7.77
CA PRO A 203 -7.09 9.12 -7.18
C PRO A 203 -6.49 8.11 -8.16
N ILE A 204 -7.32 7.51 -9.03
CA ILE A 204 -6.86 6.55 -10.05
C ILE A 204 -5.93 7.22 -11.07
N ILE A 205 -6.01 8.54 -11.27
CA ILE A 205 -5.12 9.30 -12.14
C ILE A 205 -3.93 9.87 -11.36
N ALA A 206 -4.20 10.51 -10.23
CA ALA A 206 -3.20 11.24 -9.47
C ALA A 206 -2.17 10.32 -8.80
N LEU A 207 -2.59 9.17 -8.27
CA LEU A 207 -1.67 8.24 -7.61
C LEU A 207 -0.64 7.67 -8.61
N PRO A 208 -1.03 7.19 -9.81
CA PRO A 208 -0.03 6.81 -10.80
C PRO A 208 0.96 7.91 -11.18
N LEU A 209 0.49 9.15 -11.35
CA LEU A 209 1.38 10.28 -11.62
C LEU A 209 2.36 10.52 -10.46
N VAL A 210 1.89 10.42 -9.21
CA VAL A 210 2.75 10.54 -8.03
C VAL A 210 3.79 9.43 -7.97
N TYR A 211 3.43 8.19 -8.32
CA TYR A 211 4.40 7.08 -8.40
C TYR A 211 5.45 7.32 -9.48
N ILE A 212 5.05 7.79 -10.66
CA ILE A 212 6.00 8.11 -11.75
C ILE A 212 6.99 9.20 -11.30
N VAL A 213 6.48 10.29 -10.72
CA VAL A 213 7.32 11.38 -10.19
C VAL A 213 8.24 10.87 -9.08
N SER A 214 7.72 10.04 -8.18
CA SER A 214 8.49 9.49 -7.07
C SER A 214 9.58 8.53 -7.54
N GLY A 215 9.29 7.64 -8.49
CA GLY A 215 10.27 6.74 -9.09
C GLY A 215 11.38 7.53 -9.77
N ALA A 216 11.04 8.54 -10.58
CA ALA A 216 12.03 9.41 -11.21
C ALA A 216 12.94 10.11 -10.18
N PHE A 217 12.36 10.59 -9.08
CA PHE A 217 13.11 11.21 -7.99
C PHE A 217 14.03 10.21 -7.27
N ILE A 218 13.54 9.01 -6.95
CA ILE A 218 14.32 7.96 -6.31
C ILE A 218 15.51 7.55 -7.16
N PHE A 219 15.31 7.29 -8.46
CA PHE A 219 16.41 6.94 -9.37
C PHE A 219 17.43 8.07 -9.49
N THR A 220 16.97 9.32 -9.63
CA THR A 220 17.88 10.48 -9.75
C THR A 220 18.75 10.63 -8.50
N ILE A 221 18.16 10.55 -7.31
CA ILE A 221 18.90 10.66 -6.04
C ILE A 221 19.81 9.47 -5.83
N GLY A 222 19.30 8.26 -6.01
CA GLY A 222 20.07 7.05 -5.76
C GLY A 222 21.27 6.93 -6.71
N SER A 223 21.13 7.32 -7.98
CA SER A 223 22.27 7.42 -8.89
C SER A 223 23.23 8.54 -8.51
N PHE A 224 22.74 9.71 -8.08
CA PHE A 224 23.60 10.83 -7.64
C PHE A 224 24.48 10.48 -6.44
N PHE A 225 23.98 9.66 -5.52
CA PHE A 225 24.73 9.21 -4.34
C PHE A 225 25.48 7.87 -4.54
N GLY A 226 25.46 7.28 -5.74
CA GLY A 226 26.09 5.97 -6.00
C GLY A 226 25.45 4.81 -5.21
N LEU A 227 24.18 4.95 -4.83
CA LEU A 227 23.42 3.94 -4.07
C LEU A 227 22.69 2.94 -4.99
N LEU A 228 22.51 3.30 -6.26
CA LEU A 228 21.77 2.55 -7.28
C LEU A 228 22.64 2.36 -8.55
N GLU A 229 23.85 1.83 -8.39
CA GLU A 229 24.73 1.37 -9.49
C GLU A 229 24.58 -0.13 -9.77
#